data_AF-A0A1X0U936-F1
#
_entry.id   AF-A0A1X0U936-F1
#
_cell.length_a   1.000
_cell.length_b   1.000
_cell.length_c   1.000
_cell.angle_alpha   90.00
_cell.angle_beta   90.00
_cell.angle_gamma   90.00
#
_symmetry.space_group_name_H-M   'P 1'
#
loop_
_entity.id
_entity.type
_entity.pdbx_description
1 polymer ?
#
loop_
_entity_poly.entity_id
_entity_poly.type
_entity_poly.pdbx_seq_one_letter_code
_entity_poly.pdbx_strand_id
1 'polypeptide(L)' 'MSGYSDVRVADLTISEYRGRAVLLNGTEARFTGTHRGTAHTGGPYIVVHGIDSAGRNHQQAFTPLDTVLIAKKGAE' A
#
# COMPACT_ATOMS: atom_id res chain seq x y z
N MET A 1 -3.07 0.56 -18.55
CA MET A 1 -3.05 -0.17 -17.27
C MET A 1 -4.48 -0.29 -16.75
N SER A 2 -5.25 -1.32 -17.14
CA SER A 2 -6.70 -1.39 -16.87
C SER A 2 -7.05 -1.91 -15.46
N GLY A 3 -6.12 -2.59 -14.79
CA GLY A 3 -6.36 -3.31 -13.53
C GLY A 3 -6.07 -2.57 -12.23
N TYR A 4 -5.45 -1.38 -12.26
CA TYR A 4 -5.02 -0.64 -11.06
C TYR A 4 -5.83 0.63 -10.84
N SER A 5 -5.93 1.05 -9.58
CA SER A 5 -6.47 2.34 -9.15
C SER A 5 -5.49 3.02 -8.22
N ASP A 6 -5.37 4.34 -8.34
CA ASP A 6 -4.77 5.19 -7.31
C ASP A 6 -5.68 5.24 -6.08
N VAL A 7 -5.18 4.75 -4.96
CA VAL A 7 -5.90 4.74 -3.68
C VAL A 7 -5.13 5.62 -2.71
N ARG A 8 -5.82 6.54 -2.03
CA ARG A 8 -5.18 7.33 -0.97
C ARG A 8 -4.70 6.40 0.12
N VAL A 9 -3.48 6.61 0.58
CA VAL A 9 -2.87 5.71 1.58
C VAL A 9 -3.66 5.73 2.90
N ALA A 10 -4.33 6.85 3.23
CA ALA A 10 -5.25 6.93 4.36
C ALA A 10 -6.41 5.92 4.26
N ASP A 11 -6.91 5.64 3.05
CA ASP A 11 -8.07 4.77 2.79
C ASP A 11 -7.68 3.28 2.79
N LEU A 12 -6.38 2.96 2.73
CA LEU A 12 -5.87 1.58 2.86
C LEU A 12 -6.04 0.98 4.26
N THR A 13 -6.52 1.76 5.20
CA THR A 13 -6.83 1.25 6.55
C THR A 13 -8.09 0.39 6.61
N ILE A 14 -8.81 0.28 5.50
CA ILE A 14 -9.98 -0.57 5.35
C ILE A 14 -9.52 -1.96 4.86
N SER A 15 -10.00 -3.02 5.50
CA SER A 15 -9.60 -4.40 5.21
C SER A 15 -9.90 -4.86 3.77
N GLU A 16 -10.70 -4.13 3.01
CA GLU A 16 -11.15 -4.50 1.67
C GLU A 16 -10.03 -4.63 0.63
N TYR A 17 -8.92 -3.91 0.82
CA TYR A 17 -7.78 -3.95 -0.09
C TYR A 17 -6.80 -5.07 0.26
N ARG A 18 -6.87 -5.63 1.48
CA ARG A 18 -5.93 -6.66 1.95
C ARG A 18 -5.94 -7.85 0.99
N GLY A 19 -4.75 -8.27 0.60
CA GLY A 19 -4.55 -9.38 -0.32
C GLY A 19 -4.58 -9.01 -1.80
N ARG A 20 -4.90 -7.77 -2.17
CA ARG A 20 -4.77 -7.27 -3.55
C ARG A 20 -3.32 -6.90 -3.86
N ALA A 21 -2.96 -6.88 -5.14
CA ALA A 21 -1.64 -6.40 -5.56
C ALA A 21 -1.52 -4.89 -5.31
N VAL A 22 -0.35 -4.48 -4.80
CA VAL A 22 0.04 -3.08 -4.53
C VAL A 22 1.42 -2.85 -5.12
N LEU A 23 1.65 -1.68 -5.70
CA LEU A 23 2.97 -1.30 -6.20
C LEU A 23 3.74 -0.53 -5.11
N LEU A 24 4.80 -1.13 -4.59
CA LEU A 24 5.68 -0.53 -3.58
C LEU A 24 7.09 -0.41 -4.15
N ASN A 25 7.62 0.81 -4.24
CA ASN A 25 8.95 1.10 -4.82
C ASN A 25 9.18 0.42 -6.18
N GLY A 26 8.16 0.40 -7.04
CA GLY A 26 8.22 -0.26 -8.36
C GLY A 26 8.12 -1.79 -8.35
N THR A 27 7.94 -2.40 -7.18
CA THR A 27 7.72 -3.85 -7.03
C THR A 27 6.25 -4.14 -6.76
N GLU A 28 5.67 -5.04 -7.54
CA GLU A 28 4.33 -5.57 -7.26
C GLU A 28 4.38 -6.54 -6.08
N ALA A 29 3.58 -6.28 -5.06
CA ALA A 29 3.51 -7.09 -3.85
C ALA A 29 2.04 -7.30 -3.43
N ARG A 30 1.76 -8.37 -2.70
CA ARG A 30 0.45 -8.59 -2.09
C ARG A 30 0.31 -7.70 -0.85
N PHE A 31 -0.62 -6.76 -0.86
CA PHE A 31 -0.86 -5.85 0.28
C PHE A 31 -1.26 -6.63 1.54
N THR A 32 -0.49 -6.45 2.62
CA THR A 32 -0.69 -7.16 3.89
C THR A 32 -1.19 -6.26 5.01
N GLY A 33 -1.12 -4.94 4.87
CA GLY A 33 -1.67 -4.00 5.85
C GLY A 33 -0.87 -2.71 5.94
N THR A 34 -1.28 -1.87 6.89
CA THR A 34 -0.64 -0.57 7.14
C THR A 34 -0.27 -0.41 8.61
N HIS A 35 0.74 0.43 8.84
CA HIS A 35 1.09 0.97 10.15
C HIS A 35 1.01 2.49 10.10
N ARG A 36 0.37 3.13 11.09
CA ARG A 36 0.30 4.58 11.22
C ARG A 36 1.22 5.05 12.33
N GLY A 37 2.00 6.10 12.07
CA GLY A 37 2.88 6.71 13.05
C GLY A 37 2.92 8.23 12.93
N THR A 38 3.63 8.86 13.85
CA THR A 38 3.97 10.28 13.80
C THR A 38 5.49 10.40 13.86
N ALA A 39 6.11 11.01 12.84
CA ALA A 39 7.53 11.24 12.87
C ALA A 39 7.83 12.34 13.90
N HIS A 40 8.90 12.18 14.68
CA HIS A 40 9.26 13.10 15.76
C HIS A 40 9.36 14.57 15.30
N THR A 41 9.67 14.80 14.02
CA THR A 41 9.82 16.12 13.40
C THR A 41 9.00 16.32 12.11
N GLY A 42 8.18 15.35 11.68
CA GLY A 42 7.72 15.26 10.28
C GLY A 42 6.21 15.08 10.07
N GLY A 43 5.39 15.14 11.12
CA GLY A 43 3.95 14.93 11.01
C GLY A 43 3.55 13.45 10.86
N PRO A 44 2.26 13.18 10.59
CA PRO A 44 1.75 11.82 10.46
C PRO A 44 2.31 11.12 9.21
N TYR A 45 2.62 9.83 9.33
CA TYR A 45 2.99 8.98 8.20
C TYR A 45 2.26 7.64 8.26
N ILE A 46 2.17 6.99 7.10
CA ILE A 46 1.59 5.66 6.94
C ILE A 46 2.58 4.78 6.19
N VAL A 47 2.90 3.63 6.77
CA VAL A 47 3.69 2.58 6.09
C VAL A 47 2.74 1.57 5.49
N VAL A 48 2.88 1.30 4.21
CA VAL A 48 2.16 0.24 3.49
C VAL A 48 3.07 -0.97 3.39
N HIS A 49 2.56 -2.13 3.78
CA HIS A 49 3.29 -3.39 3.74
C HIS A 49 2.76 -4.31 2.65
N GLY A 50 3.65 -5.05 2.01
CA GLY A 50 3.31 -6.11 1.08
C GLY A 50 4.34 -7.24 1.07
N ILE A 51 3.95 -8.37 0.49
CA ILE A 51 4.83 -9.53 0.30
C ILE A 51 4.83 -9.90 -1.19
N ASP A 52 6.00 -9.99 -1.82
CA ASP A 52 6.09 -10.39 -3.23
C ASP A 52 5.91 -11.91 -3.43
N SER A 53 5.86 -12.34 -4.68
CA SER A 53 5.70 -13.77 -5.03
C SER A 53 6.87 -14.66 -4.57
N ALA A 54 8.03 -14.07 -4.25
CA ALA A 54 9.18 -14.76 -3.68
C ALA A 54 9.15 -14.81 -2.14
N GLY A 55 8.10 -14.27 -1.50
CA GLY A 55 7.96 -14.23 -0.05
C GLY A 55 8.75 -13.11 0.64
N ARG A 56 9.31 -12.15 -0.12
CA ARG A 56 10.07 -11.03 0.44
C ARG A 56 9.13 -9.93 0.89
N ASN A 57 9.42 -9.36 2.06
CA ASN A 57 8.67 -8.22 2.59
C ASN A 57 9.09 -6.94 1.86
N HIS A 58 8.09 -6.19 1.42
CA HIS A 58 8.22 -4.84 0.86
C HIS A 58 7.44 -3.88 1.73
N GLN A 59 8.00 -2.70 1.96
CA GLN A 59 7.30 -1.63 2.66
C GLN A 59 7.73 -0.27 2.13
N GLN A 60 6.79 0.66 2.14
CA GLN A 60 7.04 2.05 1.75
C GLN A 60 6.27 2.99 2.67
N ALA A 61 6.94 4.05 3.11
CA ALA A 61 6.35 5.10 3.92
C ALA A 61 5.78 6.21 3.03
N PHE A 62 4.65 6.75 3.45
CA PHE A 62 3.89 7.76 2.74
C PHE A 62 3.39 8.82 3.71
N THR A 63 3.13 10.01 3.20
CA THR A 63 2.25 10.97 3.87
C THR A 63 0.79 10.53 3.71
N PRO A 64 -0.13 10.91 4.61
CA PRO A 64 -1.54 10.54 4.50
C PRO A 64 -2.24 11.04 3.23
N LEU A 65 -1.68 12.04 2.55
CA LEU A 65 -2.22 12.62 1.32
C LEU A 65 -1.73 11.91 0.06
N ASP A 66 -0.69 11.08 0.17
CA ASP A 66 -0.15 10.33 -0.96
C ASP A 66 -1.13 9.25 -1.42
N THR A 67 -0.93 8.80 -2.66
CA THR A 67 -1.61 7.65 -3.23
C THR A 67 -0.64 6.51 -3.50
N VAL A 68 -1.19 5.30 -3.58
CA VAL A 68 -0.48 4.12 -4.07
C VAL A 68 -1.36 3.39 -5.07
N LEU A 69 -0.74 2.72 -6.04
CA LEU A 69 -1.44 1.88 -6.99
C LEU A 69 -1.82 0.55 -6.34
N ILE A 70 -3.12 0.27 -6.27
CA ILE A 70 -3.68 -1.02 -5.85
C ILE A 70 -4.56 -1.61 -6.94
N ALA A 71 -4.47 -2.93 -7.13
CA ALA A 71 -5.33 -3.66 -8.03
C ALA A 71 -6.81 -3.51 -7.64
N LYS A 72 -7.65 -3.29 -8.64
CA LYS A 72 -9.10 -3.27 -8.48
C LYS A 72 -9.58 -4.64 -8.01
N LYS A 73 -10.71 -4.67 -7.30
CA LYS A 73 -11.33 -5.92 -6.88
C LYS A 73 -11.63 -6.78 -8.12
N GLY A 74 -11.13 -8.02 -8.15
CA GLY A 74 -11.34 -8.95 -9.26
C GLY A 74 -10.44 -8.72 -10.48
N ALA A 75 -9.41 -7.87 -10.39
CA ALA A 75 -8.32 -7.89 -11.34
C ALA A 75 -7.42 -9.09 -10.98
N GLU A 76 -7.56 -10.18 -11.75
CA GLU A 76 -6.61 -11.29 -11.81
C GLU A 76 -5.47 -10.97 -12.78
#